data_AF-A0A536YLW0-F1
#
_entry.id   AF-A0A536YLW0-F1
#
_cell.length_a   1.000
_cell.length_b   1.000
_cell.length_c   1.000
_cell.angle_alpha   90.00
_cell.angle_beta   90.00
_cell.angle_gamma   90.00
#
_symmetry.space_group_name_H-M   'P 1'
#
loop_
_entity.id
_entity.type
_entity.pdbx_description
1 polymer ?
#
loop_
_entity_poly.entity_id
_entity_poly.type
_entity_poly.pdbx_seq_one_letter_code
_entity_poly.pdbx_strand_id
1 'polypeptide(L)' 'MSHAWAQAFALVFDPYNIVVMLAASLFGLFVGAVPGLTATMATALLVPVTFFMAPIPAIAA' A
#
# COMPACT_ATOMS: atom_id res chain seq x y z
N MET A 1 1.26 -26.80 3.65
CA MET A 1 1.42 -25.64 4.55
C MET A 1 2.76 -24.95 4.35
N SER A 2 3.90 -25.66 4.34
CA SER A 2 5.24 -25.08 4.09
C SER A 2 5.35 -24.26 2.78
N HIS A 3 4.79 -24.75 1.68
CA HIS A 3 4.83 -24.08 0.37
C HIS A 3 4.06 -22.75 0.33
N ALA A 4 2.96 -22.63 1.09
CA ALA A 4 2.15 -21.41 1.13
C ALA A 4 2.94 -20.25 1.75
N TRP A 5 3.74 -20.52 2.78
CA TRP A 5 4.62 -19.53 3.39
C TRP A 5 5.68 -19.02 2.41
N ALA A 6 6.32 -19.93 1.66
CA ALA A 6 7.31 -19.54 0.65
C ALA A 6 6.71 -18.66 -0.44
N GLN A 7 5.48 -18.97 -0.90
CA GLN A 7 4.79 -18.14 -1.89
C GLN A 7 4.37 -16.78 -1.30
N ALA A 8 3.88 -16.73 -0.06
CA ALA A 8 3.53 -15.46 0.58
C ALA A 8 4.75 -14.54 0.70
N PHE A 9 5.90 -15.07 1.12
CA PHE A 9 7.14 -14.29 1.14
C PHE A 9 7.55 -13.81 -0.25
N ALA A 10 7.44 -14.66 -1.28
CA ALA A 10 7.73 -14.24 -2.66
C ALA A 10 6.82 -13.09 -3.12
N LEU A 11 5.55 -13.06 -2.72
CA LEU A 11 4.62 -11.98 -3.06
C LEU A 11 4.93 -10.68 -2.29
N VAL A 12 5.30 -10.78 -1.01
CA VAL A 12 5.68 -9.60 -0.20
C VAL A 12 6.99 -8.99 -0.71
N PHE A 13 7.95 -9.84 -1.09
CA PHE A 13 9.25 -9.40 -1.62
C PHE A 13 9.23 -9.11 -3.13
N ASP A 14 8.07 -9.15 -3.78
CA ASP A 14 7.94 -8.71 -5.16
C ASP A 14 8.33 -7.22 -5.25
N PRO A 15 9.31 -6.85 -6.11
CA PRO A 15 9.79 -5.47 -6.21
C PRO A 15 8.68 -4.46 -6.48
N TYR A 16 7.65 -4.83 -7.25
CA TYR A 16 6.52 -3.95 -7.53
C TYR A 16 5.72 -3.66 -6.25
N ASN A 17 5.42 -4.69 -5.45
CA ASN A 17 4.68 -4.54 -4.21
C ASN A 17 5.46 -3.74 -3.17
N ILE A 18 6.78 -3.93 -3.08
CA ILE A 18 7.64 -3.13 -2.20
C ILE A 18 7.57 -1.65 -2.58
N VAL A 19 7.68 -1.33 -3.87
CA VAL A 19 7.62 0.07 -4.34
C VAL A 19 6.27 0.70 -4.01
N VAL A 20 5.17 -0.04 -4.22
CA VAL A 20 3.82 0.42 -3.87
C VAL A 20 3.68 0.66 -2.36
N MET A 21 4.13 -0.29 -1.52
CA MET A 21 4.13 -0.15 -0.05
C MET A 21 4.91 1.09 0.40
N LEU A 22 6.10 1.29 -0.14
CA LEU A 22 6.95 2.43 0.22
C LEU A 22 6.30 3.75 -0.21
N ALA A 23 5.77 3.83 -1.43
CA ALA A 23 5.12 5.02 -1.94
C ALA A 23 3.87 5.39 -1.11
N ALA A 24 3.02 4.40 -0.82
CA ALA A 24 1.83 4.60 0.00
C ALA A 24 2.17 5.01 1.44
N SER A 25 3.20 4.38 2.03
CA SER A 25 3.69 4.73 3.38
C SER A 25 4.21 6.17 3.44
N LEU A 26 4.98 6.58 2.43
CA LEU A 26 5.50 7.96 2.34
C LEU A 26 4.36 8.96 2.14
N PHE A 27 3.38 8.64 1.30
CA PHE A 27 2.19 9.48 1.13
C PHE A 27 1.41 9.60 2.45
N GLY A 28 1.15 8.49 3.13
CA GLY A 28 0.44 8.48 4.41
C GLY A 28 1.20 9.26 5.50
N LEU A 29 2.52 9.13 5.56
CA LEU A 29 3.38 9.88 6.47
C LEU A 29 3.33 11.38 6.18
N PHE A 30 3.42 11.76 4.90
CA PHE A 30 3.36 13.16 4.48
C PHE A 30 2.00 13.78 4.81
N VAL A 31 0.91 13.13 4.41
CA VAL A 31 -0.44 13.62 4.66
C VAL A 31 -0.71 13.69 6.16
N GLY A 32 -0.32 12.67 6.93
CA GLY A 32 -0.48 12.65 8.38
C GLY A 32 0.37 13.69 9.13
N ALA A 33 1.50 14.11 8.57
CA ALA A 33 2.35 15.15 9.15
C ALA A 33 1.83 16.56 8.89
N VAL A 34 1.00 16.77 7.87
CA VAL A 34 0.46 18.09 7.50
C VAL A 34 -0.78 18.42 8.35
N PRO A 35 -0.78 19.53 9.13
CA PRO A 35 -1.94 19.94 9.89
C PRO A 35 -3.13 20.26 8.97
N GLY A 36 -4.29 19.66 9.24
CA GLY A 36 -5.52 19.86 8.46
C GLY A 36 -5.74 18.88 7.31
N LEU A 37 -4.76 18.05 6.97
CA LEU A 37 -4.86 16.96 6.00
C LEU A 37 -5.02 15.64 6.78
N THR A 38 -6.24 15.33 7.20
CA THR A 38 -6.51 14.20 8.10
C THR A 38 -6.38 12.86 7.39
N ALA A 39 -6.18 11.78 8.17
CA ALA A 39 -6.14 10.41 7.67
C ALA A 39 -7.34 10.05 6.77
N THR A 40 -8.52 10.59 7.08
CA THR A 40 -9.75 10.38 6.31
C THR A 40 -9.72 10.99 4.90
N MET A 41 -8.99 12.09 4.69
CA MET A 41 -8.80 12.66 3.35
C MET A 41 -7.74 11.88 2.58
N ALA A 42 -6.66 11.46 3.26
CA ALA A 42 -5.61 10.63 2.67
C ALA A 42 -6.19 9.34 2.06
N THR A 43 -7.05 8.65 2.81
CA THR A 43 -7.70 7.42 2.33
C THR A 43 -8.61 7.71 1.15
N ALA A 44 -9.41 8.79 1.19
CA ALA A 44 -10.27 9.16 0.07
C ALA A 44 -9.50 9.42 -1.24
N LEU A 45 -8.28 9.97 -1.16
CA LEU A 45 -7.42 10.21 -2.32
C LEU A 45 -6.80 8.92 -2.87
N LEU A 46 -6.48 7.95 -2.00
CA LEU A 46 -5.90 6.67 -2.40
C LEU A 46 -6.95 5.68 -2.93
N VAL A 47 -8.19 5.73 -2.47
CA VAL A 47 -9.30 4.84 -2.89
C VAL A 47 -9.42 4.66 -4.40
N PRO A 48 -9.49 5.71 -5.25
CA PRO A 48 -9.56 5.51 -6.70
C PRO A 48 -8.30 4.83 -7.24
N VAL A 49 -7.14 5.11 -6.65
CA VAL A 49 -5.86 4.53 -7.08
C VAL A 49 -5.82 3.03 -6.75
N THR A 50 -6.21 2.64 -5.54
CA THR A 50 -6.18 1.23 -5.09
C THR A 50 -7.27 0.38 -5.74
N PHE A 51 -8.43 0.94 -6.10
CA PHE A 51 -9.49 0.20 -6.78
C PHE A 51 -9.13 -0.28 -8.19
N PHE A 52 -8.19 0.39 -8.88
CA PHE A 52 -7.72 -0.02 -10.21
C PHE A 52 -6.46 -0.89 -10.18
N MET A 53 -5.92 -1.18 -8.99
CA MET A 53 -4.74 -2.02 -8.82
C MET A 53 -5.10 -3.51 -8.72
N ALA A 54 -4.13 -4.38 -8.97
CA ALA A 54 -4.26 -5.79 -8.64
C ALA A 54 -4.44 -5.99 -7.11
N PRO A 55 -5.06 -7.07 -6.64
CA PRO A 55 -5.44 -7.21 -5.23
C PRO A 55 -4.27 -7.10 -4.25
N ILE A 56 -3.10 -7.64 -4.60
CA ILE A 56 -1.92 -7.66 -3.72
C ILE A 56 -1.35 -6.24 -3.52
N PRO A 57 -0.96 -5.50 -4.57
CA PRO A 57 -0.49 -4.13 -4.41
C PRO A 57 -1.57 -3.19 -3.86
N ALA A 58 -2.85 -3.44 -4.16
CA ALA A 58 -3.97 -2.65 -3.63
C ALA A 58 -4.12 -2.76 -2.10
N ILE A 59 -3.91 -3.94 -1.53
CA ILE A 59 -3.94 -4.16 -0.07
C ILE A 59 -2.67 -3.62 0.60
N ALA A 60 -1.57 -3.59 -0.14
CA ALA A 60 -0.28 -3.13 0.35
C ALA A 60 -0.17 -1.58 0.40
N ALA A 61 -1.08 -0.87 -0.28
CA ALA A 61 -1.20 0.58 -0.30
C ALA A 61 -2.19 1.09 0.74
#